data_AF-A0A1F4V878-F1
#
_entry.id   AF-A0A1F4V878-F1
#
_cell.length_a   1.000
_cell.length_b   1.000
_cell.length_c   1.000
_cell.angle_alpha   90.00
_cell.angle_beta   90.00
_cell.angle_gamma   90.00
#
_symmetry.space_group_name_H-M   'P 1'
#
loop_
_entity.id
_entity.type
_entity.pdbx_description
1 polymer ?
#
loop_
_entity_poly.entity_id
_entity_poly.type
_entity_poly.pdbx_seq_one_letter_code
_entity_poly.pdbx_strand_id
1 'polypeptide(L)'
;MHWDIKSRLNFSLVSAFLLVGFVVAVGTYIFRRYSNKPQETAVLQVISPAVQDTWTTGYTYTIKWLSQNVPIDNVISITIRKVSPVVAQTEGQEFDPVVFTGFEDTGSKEWTISSMYPEGSYVLAIHSSPTGSGGQVISAESAQFSIASEKIIGGQKDESGCLIAAGYSWCEAKQKCLRTWEQYCNAAVSTTTVFTCDDKKTITATFYPQDDTYVDLILSDNRSISVSHALSASGARYAKADESFVFWTKGATAFITENGATTFANCQTAE
;
A
#
# COMPACT_ATOMS: atom_id res chain seq x y z
N MET A 1 83.09 -74.92 8.86
CA MET A 1 81.62 -75.06 8.77
C MET A 1 81.07 -74.70 10.15
N HIS A 2 80.70 -73.47 10.51
CA HIS A 2 79.88 -72.45 9.81
C HIS A 2 78.63 -73.16 9.25
N TRP A 3 77.45 -73.04 9.87
CA TRP A 3 76.57 -71.89 9.72
C TRP A 3 75.56 -71.71 10.87
N ASP A 4 75.18 -70.44 11.03
CA ASP A 4 74.46 -69.77 12.11
C ASP A 4 72.94 -70.04 12.08
N ILE A 5 72.39 -70.67 13.14
CA ILE A 5 70.94 -70.88 13.33
C ILE A 5 70.34 -69.86 14.31
N LYS A 6 71.18 -69.15 15.09
CA LYS A 6 70.70 -68.15 16.06
C LYS A 6 70.32 -66.81 15.42
N SER A 7 70.84 -66.48 14.23
CA SER A 7 70.51 -65.21 13.57
C SER A 7 69.12 -65.18 12.93
N ARG A 8 68.55 -66.33 12.52
CA ARG A 8 67.25 -66.37 11.81
C ARG A 8 66.01 -66.22 12.70
N LEU A 9 66.05 -66.69 13.96
CA LEU A 9 64.92 -66.50 14.90
C LEU A 9 64.79 -65.06 15.38
N ASN A 10 65.92 -64.39 15.67
CA ASN A 10 65.91 -62.98 16.06
C ASN A 10 65.49 -62.06 14.91
N PHE A 11 65.85 -62.38 13.66
CA PHE A 11 65.41 -61.58 12.50
C PHE A 11 63.90 -61.67 12.25
N SER A 12 63.31 -62.85 12.43
CA SER A 12 61.86 -63.08 12.24
C SER A 12 61.02 -62.36 13.31
N LEU A 13 61.44 -62.43 14.58
CA LEU A 13 60.78 -61.73 15.67
C LEU A 13 60.90 -60.20 15.53
N VAL A 14 62.10 -59.68 15.22
CA VAL A 14 62.30 -58.24 15.03
C VAL A 14 61.52 -57.71 13.82
N SER A 15 61.43 -58.48 12.74
CA SER A 15 60.60 -58.14 11.57
C SER A 15 59.10 -58.12 11.90
N ALA A 16 58.61 -59.06 12.70
CA ALA A 16 57.22 -59.10 13.14
C ALA A 16 56.87 -57.89 14.03
N PHE A 17 57.75 -57.51 14.96
CA PHE A 17 57.55 -56.32 15.80
C PHE A 17 57.56 -55.01 15.01
N LEU A 18 58.43 -54.89 14.00
CA LEU A 18 58.46 -53.71 13.12
C LEU A 18 57.20 -53.60 12.24
N LEU A 19 56.68 -54.72 11.72
CA LEU A 19 55.43 -54.74 10.96
C LEU A 19 54.22 -54.38 11.81
N VAL A 20 54.12 -54.91 13.03
CA VAL A 20 53.03 -54.57 13.96
C VAL A 20 53.10 -53.09 14.36
N GLY A 21 54.30 -52.59 14.67
CA GLY A 21 54.51 -51.17 14.98
C GLY A 21 54.13 -50.26 13.81
N PHE A 22 54.46 -50.66 12.57
CA PHE A 22 54.10 -49.90 11.36
C PHE A 22 52.60 -49.92 11.10
N VAL A 23 51.91 -51.06 11.25
CA VAL A 23 50.46 -51.15 11.08
C VAL A 23 49.71 -50.32 12.13
N VAL A 24 50.17 -50.32 13.39
CA VAL A 24 49.61 -49.48 14.45
C VAL A 24 49.87 -47.98 14.17
N ALA A 25 51.07 -47.62 13.72
CA ALA A 25 51.41 -46.25 13.38
C ALA A 25 50.61 -45.74 12.16
N VAL A 26 50.45 -46.56 11.12
CA VAL A 26 49.62 -46.23 9.95
C VAL A 26 48.14 -46.18 10.33
N GLY A 27 47.66 -47.13 11.14
CA GLY A 27 46.28 -47.15 11.63
C GLY A 27 45.94 -45.92 12.47
N THR A 28 46.80 -45.55 13.41
CA THR A 28 46.63 -44.32 14.23
C THR A 28 46.80 -43.06 13.39
N TYR A 29 47.71 -43.02 12.42
CA TYR A 29 47.86 -41.90 11.49
C TYR A 29 46.61 -41.71 10.60
N ILE A 30 46.08 -42.79 10.04
CA ILE A 30 44.84 -42.77 9.23
C ILE A 30 43.65 -42.40 10.11
N PHE A 31 43.52 -42.95 11.32
CA PHE A 31 42.45 -42.62 12.27
C PHE A 31 42.51 -41.16 12.72
N ARG A 32 43.71 -40.64 12.98
CA ARG A 32 43.94 -39.24 13.35
C ARG A 32 43.67 -38.30 12.17
N ARG A 33 44.02 -38.71 10.94
CA ARG A 33 43.71 -37.97 9.71
C ARG A 33 42.21 -37.99 9.38
N TYR A 34 41.52 -39.09 9.69
CA TYR A 34 40.08 -39.22 9.53
C TYR A 34 39.31 -38.42 10.58
N SER A 35 39.72 -38.49 11.85
CA SER A 35 39.12 -37.71 12.96
C SER A 35 39.35 -36.20 12.85
N ASN A 36 40.42 -35.78 12.15
CA ASN A 36 40.74 -34.37 11.92
C ASN A 36 40.19 -33.81 10.59
N LYS A 37 39.31 -34.52 9.87
CA LYS A 37 38.58 -33.89 8.75
C LYS A 37 37.64 -32.83 9.33
N PRO A 38 37.70 -31.56 8.88
CA PRO A 38 36.67 -30.59 9.24
C PRO A 38 35.33 -31.14 8.72
N GLN A 39 34.39 -31.38 9.63
CA GLN A 39 33.03 -31.71 9.28
C GLN A 39 32.45 -30.47 8.58
N GLU A 40 32.14 -30.58 7.29
CA GLU A 40 31.48 -29.50 6.55
C GLU A 40 30.12 -29.25 7.20
N THR A 41 30.05 -28.18 8.00
CA THR A 41 28.85 -27.84 8.77
C THR A 41 27.78 -27.33 7.83
N ALA A 42 26.56 -27.83 7.99
CA ALA A 42 25.41 -27.30 7.28
C ALA A 42 25.07 -25.89 7.80
N VAL A 43 24.89 -24.94 6.89
CA VAL A 43 24.65 -23.53 7.20
C VAL A 43 23.41 -23.06 6.47
N LEU A 44 22.53 -22.36 7.19
CA LEU A 44 21.47 -21.54 6.64
C LEU A 44 21.76 -20.07 6.97
N GLN A 45 21.51 -19.18 6.02
CA GLN A 45 21.60 -17.73 6.24
C GLN A 45 20.44 -17.04 5.55
N VAL A 46 19.62 -16.31 6.32
CA VAL A 46 18.54 -15.52 5.72
C VAL A 46 19.10 -14.21 5.17
N ILE A 47 18.78 -13.91 3.91
CA ILE A 47 19.21 -12.69 3.20
C ILE A 47 18.10 -11.64 3.22
N SER A 48 16.85 -12.07 3.01
CA SER A 48 15.67 -11.21 2.94
C SER A 48 14.56 -11.84 3.79
N PRO A 49 13.96 -11.10 4.73
CA PRO A 49 14.08 -9.64 4.93
C PRO A 49 15.41 -9.21 5.59
N ALA A 50 15.89 -8.03 5.20
CA ALA A 50 17.07 -7.38 5.74
C ALA A 50 16.73 -6.45 6.92
N VAL A 51 17.77 -5.92 7.57
CA VAL A 51 17.62 -4.98 8.70
C VAL A 51 16.81 -3.76 8.25
N GLN A 52 15.76 -3.43 9.00
CA GLN A 52 14.86 -2.29 8.75
C GLN A 52 13.99 -2.37 7.48
N ASP A 53 13.95 -3.53 6.81
CA ASP A 53 12.96 -3.72 5.73
C ASP A 53 11.55 -3.46 6.27
N THR A 54 10.73 -2.81 5.45
CA THR A 54 9.31 -2.57 5.75
C THR A 54 8.47 -3.23 4.68
N TRP A 55 7.68 -4.22 5.09
CA TRP A 55 6.80 -4.98 4.21
C TRP A 55 5.35 -4.57 4.44
N THR A 56 4.61 -4.39 3.36
CA THR A 56 3.25 -3.86 3.42
C THR A 56 2.23 -4.99 3.24
N THR A 57 1.19 -5.01 4.08
CA THR A 57 0.06 -5.94 3.91
C THR A 57 -0.56 -5.78 2.52
N GLY A 58 -0.92 -6.89 1.87
CA GLY A 58 -1.49 -6.91 0.52
C GLY A 58 -0.46 -7.06 -0.61
N TYR A 59 0.84 -6.87 -0.31
CA TYR A 59 1.92 -7.01 -1.27
C TYR A 59 2.62 -8.38 -1.14
N THR A 60 3.19 -8.84 -2.26
CA THR A 60 3.99 -10.07 -2.31
C THR A 60 5.47 -9.72 -2.25
N TYR A 61 6.18 -10.35 -1.31
CA TYR A 61 7.62 -10.23 -1.14
C TYR A 61 8.30 -11.57 -1.31
N THR A 62 9.59 -11.55 -1.59
CA THR A 62 10.41 -12.76 -1.68
C THR A 62 11.29 -12.91 -0.44
N ILE A 63 11.02 -13.96 0.33
CA ILE A 63 11.93 -14.45 1.38
C ILE A 63 13.09 -15.13 0.66
N LYS A 64 14.33 -14.78 1.02
CA LYS A 64 15.54 -15.33 0.38
C LYS A 64 16.53 -15.80 1.43
N TRP A 65 17.17 -16.93 1.17
CA TRP A 65 18.20 -17.49 2.04
C TRP A 65 19.29 -18.20 1.23
N LEU A 66 20.44 -18.39 1.85
CA LEU A 66 21.50 -19.26 1.37
C LEU A 66 21.49 -20.54 2.19
N SER A 67 21.68 -21.67 1.52
CA SER A 67 21.95 -22.96 2.13
C SER A 67 23.29 -23.50 1.64
N GLN A 68 24.08 -24.03 2.57
CA GLN A 68 25.36 -24.67 2.28
C GLN A 68 25.43 -25.98 3.06
N ASN A 69 25.77 -27.07 2.37
CA ASN A 69 25.90 -28.41 2.95
C ASN A 69 24.63 -28.91 3.69
N VAL A 70 23.46 -28.37 3.33
CA VAL A 70 22.17 -28.82 3.85
C VAL A 70 21.79 -30.14 3.13
N PRO A 71 21.40 -31.21 3.86
CA PRO A 71 20.99 -32.46 3.25
C PRO A 71 19.82 -32.29 2.28
N ILE A 72 19.90 -32.94 1.11
CA ILE A 72 18.89 -32.82 0.05
C ILE A 72 17.54 -33.46 0.40
N ASP A 73 17.52 -34.37 1.36
CA ASP A 73 16.33 -35.05 1.89
C ASP A 73 15.61 -34.23 2.97
N ASN A 74 16.19 -33.09 3.38
CA ASN A 74 15.54 -32.17 4.29
C ASN A 74 14.47 -31.34 3.55
N VAL A 75 13.43 -30.98 4.30
CA VAL A 75 12.42 -30.03 3.87
C VAL A 75 12.58 -28.72 4.62
N ILE A 76 12.22 -27.62 3.96
CA ILE A 76 12.21 -26.29 4.54
C ILE A 76 10.83 -25.97 5.11
N SER A 77 10.84 -25.29 6.26
CA SER A 77 9.69 -24.61 6.84
C SER A 77 10.08 -23.19 7.25
N ILE A 78 9.12 -22.27 7.24
CA ILE A 78 9.33 -20.87 7.58
C ILE A 78 8.34 -20.50 8.66
N THR A 79 8.84 -19.89 9.73
CA THR A 79 8.05 -19.38 10.85
C THR A 79 8.27 -17.87 11.04
N ILE A 80 7.31 -17.17 11.66
CA ILE A 80 7.33 -15.73 11.92
C ILE A 80 6.96 -15.35 13.35
N ARG A 81 7.88 -14.76 14.11
CA ARG A 81 7.54 -14.23 15.45
C ARG A 81 7.44 -12.72 15.44
N LYS A 82 6.48 -12.18 16.21
CA LYS A 82 6.40 -10.75 16.50
C LYS A 82 7.41 -10.39 17.60
N VAL A 83 8.25 -9.40 17.35
CA VAL A 83 9.16 -8.83 18.33
C VAL A 83 8.36 -7.81 19.14
N SER A 84 7.86 -8.24 20.30
CA SER A 84 7.15 -7.34 21.23
C SER A 84 8.14 -6.45 21.98
N PRO A 85 7.88 -5.14 22.17
CA PRO A 85 8.68 -4.34 23.08
C PRO A 85 8.56 -4.91 24.50
N VAL A 86 9.68 -4.97 25.20
CA VAL A 86 9.84 -5.61 26.53
C VAL A 86 8.76 -5.14 27.52
N VAL A 87 7.68 -5.91 27.65
CA VAL A 87 6.77 -5.91 28.80
C VAL A 87 6.48 -7.38 29.09
N ALA A 88 6.60 -7.74 30.38
CA ALA A 88 6.61 -9.08 30.94
C ALA A 88 5.89 -10.14 30.09
N GLN A 89 6.61 -11.22 29.78
CA GLN A 89 6.03 -12.46 29.28
C GLN A 89 5.01 -12.97 30.30
N THR A 90 3.72 -12.69 30.09
CA THR A 90 2.67 -13.53 30.65
C THR A 90 2.66 -14.81 29.82
N GLU A 91 3.03 -15.93 30.44
CA GLU A 91 2.86 -17.28 29.89
C GLU A 91 1.46 -17.43 29.30
N GLY A 92 1.37 -17.84 28.04
CA GLY A 92 0.10 -18.32 27.45
C GLY A 92 -0.31 -17.78 26.08
N GLN A 93 0.47 -16.96 25.38
CA GLN A 93 0.15 -16.57 24.01
C GLN A 93 1.29 -16.88 23.04
N GLU A 94 1.55 -18.17 22.87
CA GLU A 94 2.35 -18.72 21.78
C GLU A 94 1.45 -18.77 20.53
N PHE A 95 1.55 -17.77 19.66
CA PHE A 95 0.98 -17.86 18.32
C PHE A 95 1.80 -18.87 17.53
N ASP A 96 1.19 -19.94 17.05
CA ASP A 96 1.87 -20.91 16.19
C ASP A 96 2.24 -20.22 14.86
N PRO A 97 3.51 -19.86 14.63
CA PRO A 97 3.87 -18.81 13.69
C PRO A 97 4.19 -19.36 12.30
N VAL A 98 3.54 -20.44 11.87
CA VAL A 98 3.93 -21.16 10.66
C VAL A 98 3.46 -20.43 9.41
N VAL A 99 4.42 -19.92 8.62
CA VAL A 99 4.16 -19.26 7.32
C VAL A 99 4.10 -20.29 6.19
N PHE A 100 5.06 -21.22 6.19
CA PHE A 100 5.14 -22.30 5.20
C PHE A 100 5.67 -23.58 5.85
N THR A 101 5.21 -24.73 5.38
CA THR A 101 5.65 -26.05 5.84
C THR A 101 6.08 -26.93 4.68
N GLY A 102 7.17 -27.67 4.88
CA GLY A 102 7.45 -28.90 4.13
C GLY A 102 7.65 -28.70 2.62
N PHE A 103 8.55 -27.80 2.21
CA PHE A 103 8.86 -27.57 0.80
C PHE A 103 10.35 -27.79 0.50
N GLU A 104 10.70 -27.96 -0.77
CA GLU A 104 12.08 -28.17 -1.21
C GLU A 104 12.96 -26.93 -1.00
N ASP A 105 14.24 -27.11 -0.75
CA ASP A 105 15.17 -25.99 -0.59
C ASP A 105 15.51 -25.35 -1.94
N THR A 106 14.79 -24.26 -2.26
CA THR A 106 14.99 -23.45 -3.46
C THR A 106 15.78 -22.17 -3.21
N GLY A 107 16.18 -21.89 -1.96
CA GLY A 107 16.80 -20.62 -1.56
C GLY A 107 15.88 -19.40 -1.60
N SER A 108 14.61 -19.56 -2.01
CA SER A 108 13.64 -18.46 -2.02
C SER A 108 12.18 -18.90 -1.98
N LYS A 109 11.32 -18.06 -1.39
CA LYS A 109 9.87 -18.29 -1.31
C LYS A 109 9.12 -16.97 -1.42
N GLU A 110 8.13 -16.92 -2.30
CA GLU A 110 7.21 -15.79 -2.38
C GLU A 110 6.15 -15.87 -1.28
N TRP A 111 5.88 -14.73 -0.65
CA TRP A 111 4.92 -14.61 0.42
C TRP A 111 4.13 -13.31 0.30
N THR A 112 2.80 -13.45 0.19
CA THR A 112 1.87 -12.32 0.27
C THR A 112 1.53 -12.05 1.73
N ILE A 113 1.81 -10.82 2.18
CA ILE A 113 1.57 -10.41 3.56
C ILE A 113 0.08 -10.19 3.76
N SER A 114 -0.58 -11.12 4.44
CA SER A 114 -2.00 -10.99 4.77
C SER A 114 -2.23 -9.91 5.83
N SER A 115 -3.40 -9.27 5.81
CA SER A 115 -3.85 -8.32 6.84
C SER A 115 -4.00 -8.96 8.24
N MET A 116 -3.89 -10.29 8.34
CA MET A 116 -3.82 -11.01 9.62
C MET A 116 -2.55 -10.71 10.44
N TYR A 117 -1.48 -10.20 9.80
CA TYR A 117 -0.24 -9.83 10.47
C TYR A 117 -0.33 -8.34 10.89
N PRO A 118 -0.58 -8.04 12.18
CA PRO A 118 -0.74 -6.65 12.63
C PRO A 118 0.56 -5.87 12.48
N GLU A 119 0.47 -4.55 12.44
CA GLU A 119 1.66 -3.71 12.37
C GLU A 119 2.62 -3.97 13.54
N GLY A 120 3.92 -3.94 13.25
CA GLY A 120 4.96 -4.11 14.24
C GLY A 120 6.23 -4.73 13.67
N SER A 121 7.16 -5.02 14.56
CA SER A 121 8.42 -5.67 14.21
C SER A 121 8.33 -7.17 14.28
N TYR A 122 8.97 -7.85 13.35
CA TYR A 122 8.95 -9.30 13.19
C TYR A 122 10.34 -9.85 12.87
N VAL A 123 10.50 -11.15 13.14
CA VAL A 123 11.64 -11.94 12.68
C VAL A 123 11.10 -13.23 12.08
N LEU A 124 11.54 -13.54 10.86
CA LEU A 124 11.36 -14.84 10.22
C LEU A 124 12.46 -15.80 10.64
N ALA A 125 12.12 -17.06 10.85
CA ALA A 125 13.06 -18.16 10.99
C ALA A 125 12.81 -19.21 9.90
N ILE A 126 13.90 -19.72 9.34
CA ILE A 126 13.90 -20.79 8.34
C ILE A 126 14.47 -22.02 8.99
N HIS A 127 13.75 -23.13 8.90
CA HIS A 127 14.15 -24.42 9.46
C HIS A 127 14.29 -25.44 8.34
N SER A 128 15.43 -26.12 8.29
CA SER A 128 15.64 -27.31 7.48
C SER A 128 15.55 -28.53 8.38
N SER A 129 14.54 -29.38 8.11
CA SER A 129 14.21 -30.53 8.94
C SER A 129 14.31 -31.82 8.13
N PRO A 130 14.87 -32.90 8.69
CA PRO A 130 14.89 -34.20 8.03
C PRO A 130 13.48 -34.76 7.88
N THR A 131 13.24 -35.50 6.80
CA THR A 131 11.98 -36.20 6.55
C THR A 131 11.86 -37.54 7.28
N GLY A 132 12.97 -38.07 7.82
CA GLY A 132 13.02 -39.30 8.61
C GLY A 132 13.43 -39.11 10.08
N SER A 133 13.37 -40.19 10.85
CA SER A 133 13.78 -40.21 12.26
C SER A 133 15.31 -40.25 12.40
N GLY A 134 15.95 -39.12 12.71
CA GLY A 134 17.37 -39.10 13.10
C GLY A 134 18.25 -37.98 12.56
N GLY A 135 17.73 -37.02 11.79
CA GLY A 135 18.52 -35.86 11.34
C GLY A 135 18.48 -34.68 12.32
N GLN A 136 19.46 -33.78 12.21
CA GLN A 136 19.50 -32.54 12.97
C GLN A 136 18.71 -31.44 12.25
N VAL A 137 17.88 -30.69 12.98
CA VAL A 137 17.24 -29.49 12.45
C VAL A 137 18.25 -28.36 12.40
N ILE A 138 18.37 -27.71 11.25
CA ILE A 138 19.21 -26.53 11.05
C ILE A 138 18.28 -25.33 10.98
N SER A 139 18.60 -24.24 11.66
CA SER A 139 17.74 -23.07 11.70
C SER A 139 18.54 -21.77 11.57
N ALA A 140 17.96 -20.80 10.89
CA ALA A 140 18.51 -19.46 10.76
C ALA A 140 17.41 -18.42 10.88
N GLU A 141 17.73 -17.31 11.54
CA GLU A 141 16.81 -16.19 11.71
C GLU A 141 17.19 -15.03 10.79
N SER A 142 16.17 -14.31 10.33
CA SER A 142 16.33 -13.03 9.63
C SER A 142 16.69 -11.91 10.58
N ALA A 143 17.09 -10.79 10.00
CA ALA A 143 17.12 -9.53 10.72
C ALA A 143 15.69 -9.09 11.08
N GLN A 144 15.57 -8.24 12.11
CA GLN A 144 14.30 -7.61 12.45
C GLN A 144 13.85 -6.69 11.31
N PHE A 145 12.62 -6.91 10.86
CA PHE A 145 11.93 -6.13 9.85
C PHE A 145 10.56 -5.70 10.38
N SER A 146 9.90 -4.77 9.70
CA SER A 146 8.59 -4.25 10.11
C SER A 146 7.52 -4.64 9.10
N ILE A 147 6.34 -5.04 9.59
CA ILE A 147 5.14 -5.13 8.77
C ILE A 147 4.31 -3.87 9.01
N ALA A 148 3.90 -3.21 7.93
CA ALA A 148 3.04 -2.04 7.95
C ALA A 148 1.73 -2.34 7.19
N SER A 149 0.64 -1.70 7.58
CA SER A 149 -0.58 -1.74 6.77
C SER A 149 -0.43 -0.81 5.57
N GLU A 150 -1.07 -1.16 4.46
CA GLU A 150 -1.19 -0.22 3.35
C GLU A 150 -2.04 0.96 3.83
N LYS A 151 -1.38 2.10 4.03
CA LYS A 151 -2.08 3.36 4.28
C LYS A 151 -2.78 3.74 2.97
N ILE A 152 -4.04 3.37 2.83
CA ILE A 152 -4.88 3.84 1.72
C ILE A 152 -4.90 5.38 1.79
N ILE A 153 -4.18 6.03 0.88
CA ILE A 153 -4.21 7.48 0.74
C ILE A 153 -5.44 7.82 -0.10
N GLY A 154 -6.52 8.20 0.58
CA GLY A 154 -7.80 8.52 -0.04
C GLY A 154 -8.96 7.87 0.70
N GLY A 155 -10.19 8.31 0.42
CA GLY A 155 -11.38 7.77 1.08
C GLY A 155 -11.63 8.31 2.49
N GLN A 156 -10.72 9.10 3.07
CA GLN A 156 -10.96 9.80 4.32
C GLN A 156 -12.17 10.72 4.18
N LYS A 157 -13.11 10.55 5.10
CA LYS A 157 -14.32 11.35 5.21
C LYS A 157 -14.26 12.18 6.49
N ASP A 158 -14.79 13.40 6.44
CA ASP A 158 -15.09 14.16 7.66
C ASP A 158 -16.29 13.55 8.42
N GLU A 159 -16.66 14.15 9.55
CA GLU A 159 -17.81 13.74 10.39
C GLU A 159 -19.13 13.73 9.61
N SER A 160 -19.23 14.57 8.58
CA SER A 160 -20.38 14.67 7.67
C SER A 160 -20.31 13.69 6.49
N GLY A 161 -19.27 12.87 6.40
CA GLY A 161 -19.12 11.86 5.35
C GLY A 161 -18.48 12.38 4.05
N CYS A 162 -17.93 13.59 4.02
CA CYS A 162 -17.36 14.24 2.84
C CYS A 162 -15.89 13.90 2.63
N LEU A 163 -15.53 13.57 1.38
CA LEU A 163 -14.16 13.20 1.00
C LEU A 163 -13.22 14.42 1.00
N ILE A 164 -12.54 14.64 2.12
CA ILE A 164 -11.66 15.81 2.34
C ILE A 164 -10.51 15.89 1.32
N ALA A 165 -9.87 14.76 1.02
CA ALA A 165 -8.74 14.71 0.08
C ALA A 165 -9.16 14.97 -1.38
N ALA A 166 -10.43 14.74 -1.69
CA ALA A 166 -11.02 15.04 -3.00
C ALA A 166 -11.59 16.48 -3.06
N GLY A 167 -11.46 17.25 -1.99
CA GLY A 167 -11.89 18.65 -1.95
C GLY A 167 -13.36 18.88 -1.61
N TYR A 168 -14.06 17.84 -1.12
CA TYR A 168 -15.44 17.98 -0.69
C TYR A 168 -15.51 18.56 0.72
N SER A 169 -16.44 19.49 0.92
CA SER A 169 -16.80 20.04 2.22
C SER A 169 -18.31 19.93 2.42
N TRP A 170 -18.72 19.65 3.65
CA TRP A 170 -20.13 19.58 3.99
C TRP A 170 -20.81 20.93 3.80
N CYS A 171 -21.95 20.92 3.13
CA CYS A 171 -22.77 22.10 2.96
C CYS A 171 -24.10 21.96 3.72
N GLU A 172 -24.21 22.63 4.87
CA GLU A 172 -25.40 22.60 5.71
C GLU A 172 -26.65 23.09 4.96
N ALA A 173 -26.48 24.13 4.15
CA ALA A 173 -27.56 24.73 3.35
C ALA A 173 -28.18 23.78 2.32
N LYS A 174 -27.42 22.78 1.84
CA LYS A 174 -27.87 21.85 0.78
C LYS A 174 -27.87 20.40 1.25
N GLN A 175 -27.49 20.14 2.50
CA GLN A 175 -27.38 18.81 3.11
C GLN A 175 -26.60 17.83 2.22
N LYS A 176 -25.51 18.31 1.59
CA LYS A 176 -24.66 17.50 0.72
C LYS A 176 -23.21 17.98 0.71
N CYS A 177 -22.30 17.07 0.39
CA CYS A 177 -20.89 17.37 0.18
C CYS A 177 -20.69 18.11 -1.15
N LEU A 178 -20.00 19.25 -1.11
CA LEU A 178 -19.75 20.09 -2.27
C LEU A 178 -18.29 20.46 -2.41
N ARG A 179 -17.85 20.63 -3.66
CA ARG A 179 -16.61 21.33 -3.99
C ARG A 179 -16.96 22.79 -4.18
N THR A 180 -16.46 23.65 -3.31
CA THR A 180 -16.83 25.08 -3.28
C THR A 180 -16.45 25.83 -4.56
N TRP A 181 -15.53 25.30 -5.36
CA TRP A 181 -15.17 25.83 -6.68
C TRP A 181 -16.07 25.35 -7.83
N GLU A 182 -16.85 24.29 -7.64
CA GLU A 182 -17.84 23.83 -8.62
C GLU A 182 -19.23 24.39 -8.30
N GLN A 183 -19.57 24.49 -7.01
CA GLN A 183 -20.87 24.99 -6.54
C GLN A 183 -20.75 25.68 -5.18
N TYR A 184 -21.27 26.90 -5.08
CA TYR A 184 -21.33 27.65 -3.83
C TYR A 184 -22.24 26.97 -2.79
N CYS A 185 -21.77 26.93 -1.54
CA CYS A 185 -22.54 26.46 -0.40
C CYS A 185 -23.42 27.58 0.19
N ASN A 186 -24.34 28.10 -0.63
CA ASN A 186 -25.30 29.09 -0.16
C ASN A 186 -26.70 28.48 -0.09
N ALA A 187 -27.42 28.84 0.97
CA ALA A 187 -28.85 28.57 1.16
C ALA A 187 -29.73 29.44 0.25
N ALA A 188 -29.13 30.32 -0.55
CA ALA A 188 -29.81 31.35 -1.31
C ALA A 188 -30.96 30.74 -2.10
N VAL A 189 -32.17 31.02 -1.59
CA VAL A 189 -33.44 30.75 -2.26
C VAL A 189 -33.40 31.57 -3.53
N SER A 190 -33.05 30.92 -4.63
CA SER A 190 -33.05 31.58 -5.93
C SER A 190 -34.48 31.59 -6.46
N THR A 191 -34.96 32.74 -6.88
CA THR A 191 -36.27 32.84 -7.54
C THR A 191 -36.05 32.79 -9.04
N THR A 192 -36.51 31.72 -9.67
CA THR A 192 -36.46 31.58 -11.13
C THR A 192 -37.77 32.08 -11.74
N THR A 193 -37.65 32.96 -12.71
CA THR A 193 -38.78 33.55 -13.44
C THR A 193 -38.55 33.37 -14.92
N VAL A 194 -39.58 32.90 -15.63
CA VAL A 194 -39.54 32.73 -17.08
C VAL A 194 -40.34 33.86 -17.72
N PHE A 195 -39.67 34.65 -18.56
CA PHE A 195 -40.31 35.65 -19.40
C PHE A 195 -40.46 35.10 -20.82
N THR A 196 -41.65 35.26 -21.38
CA THR A 196 -41.94 34.99 -22.79
C THR A 196 -41.90 36.31 -23.54
N CYS A 197 -41.12 36.36 -24.61
CA CYS A 197 -40.88 37.54 -25.42
C CYS A 197 -41.52 37.40 -26.81
N ASP A 198 -41.41 38.46 -27.61
CA ASP A 198 -41.68 38.40 -29.04
C ASP A 198 -40.85 37.29 -29.73
N ASP A 199 -41.29 36.88 -30.93
CA ASP A 199 -40.71 35.79 -31.72
C ASP A 199 -40.68 34.41 -31.02
N LYS A 200 -41.51 34.22 -29.98
CA LYS A 200 -41.52 33.02 -29.12
C LYS A 200 -40.18 32.78 -28.41
N LYS A 201 -39.39 33.84 -28.22
CA LYS A 201 -38.17 33.78 -27.42
C LYS A 201 -38.50 33.70 -25.94
N THR A 202 -37.59 33.15 -25.15
CA THR A 202 -37.74 33.05 -23.70
C THR A 202 -36.48 33.49 -22.98
N ILE A 203 -36.66 34.07 -21.80
CA ILE A 203 -35.60 34.42 -20.85
C ILE A 203 -35.94 33.72 -19.54
N THR A 204 -35.13 32.77 -19.13
CA THR A 204 -35.18 32.19 -17.78
C THR A 204 -34.19 32.95 -16.92
N ALA A 205 -34.69 33.79 -16.01
CA ALA A 205 -33.86 34.57 -15.11
C ALA A 205 -33.90 33.96 -13.70
N THR A 206 -32.72 33.72 -13.13
CA THR A 206 -32.57 33.21 -11.76
C THR A 206 -31.99 34.31 -10.90
N PHE A 207 -32.83 34.87 -10.04
CA PHE A 207 -32.49 35.93 -9.10
C PHE A 207 -32.04 35.36 -7.76
N TYR A 208 -31.16 36.08 -7.07
CA TYR A 208 -30.65 35.71 -5.75
C TYR A 208 -31.01 36.80 -4.74
N PRO A 209 -32.23 36.80 -4.14
CA PRO A 209 -32.71 37.89 -3.28
C PRO A 209 -31.86 38.17 -2.04
N GLN A 210 -31.04 37.20 -1.62
CA GLN A 210 -30.11 37.35 -0.49
C GLN A 210 -28.75 37.93 -0.90
N ASP A 211 -28.43 37.90 -2.20
CA ASP A 211 -27.17 38.31 -2.81
C ASP A 211 -27.46 38.90 -4.19
N ASP A 212 -28.03 40.10 -4.22
CA ASP A 212 -28.48 40.83 -5.42
C ASP A 212 -27.30 41.46 -6.20
N THR A 213 -26.23 40.69 -6.35
CA THR A 213 -25.00 41.11 -7.03
C THR A 213 -24.99 40.70 -8.50
N TYR A 214 -25.74 39.66 -8.88
CA TYR A 214 -25.84 39.17 -10.24
C TYR A 214 -27.17 38.44 -10.50
N VAL A 215 -27.45 38.20 -11.78
CA VAL A 215 -28.55 37.33 -12.24
C VAL A 215 -28.00 36.33 -13.25
N ASP A 216 -28.46 35.08 -13.14
CA ASP A 216 -28.15 34.04 -14.13
C ASP A 216 -29.30 33.94 -15.13
N LEU A 217 -28.99 34.08 -16.42
CA LEU A 217 -29.94 34.07 -17.53
C LEU A 217 -29.70 32.85 -18.42
N ILE A 218 -30.78 32.14 -18.76
CA ILE A 218 -30.81 31.14 -19.83
C ILE A 218 -31.77 31.64 -20.90
N LEU A 219 -31.26 31.84 -22.11
CA LEU A 219 -32.00 32.38 -23.25
C LEU A 219 -32.50 31.25 -24.15
N SER A 220 -33.59 31.48 -24.89
CA SER A 220 -34.13 30.51 -25.85
C SER A 220 -33.20 30.14 -27.00
N ASP A 221 -32.14 30.92 -27.23
CA ASP A 221 -31.07 30.62 -28.19
C ASP A 221 -29.97 29.71 -27.59
N ASN A 222 -30.25 29.12 -26.43
CA ASN A 222 -29.39 28.16 -25.73
C ASN A 222 -28.13 28.78 -25.11
N ARG A 223 -28.04 30.12 -25.01
CA ARG A 223 -26.99 30.82 -24.26
C ARG A 223 -27.31 30.85 -22.78
N SER A 224 -26.27 30.70 -21.96
CA SER A 224 -26.31 30.95 -20.52
C SER A 224 -25.34 32.08 -20.18
N ILE A 225 -25.81 33.08 -19.45
CA ILE A 225 -25.07 34.32 -19.20
C ILE A 225 -25.33 34.75 -17.76
N SER A 226 -24.26 35.00 -17.01
CA SER A 226 -24.33 35.66 -15.70
C SER A 226 -23.95 37.13 -15.86
N VAL A 227 -24.79 38.04 -15.38
CA VAL A 227 -24.57 39.49 -15.50
C VAL A 227 -24.70 40.18 -14.14
N SER A 228 -23.74 41.06 -13.86
CA SER A 228 -23.69 41.84 -12.62
C SER A 228 -24.80 42.88 -12.56
N HIS A 229 -25.32 43.12 -11.36
CA HIS A 229 -26.24 44.21 -11.09
C HIS A 229 -25.57 45.55 -11.42
N ALA A 230 -26.29 46.41 -12.14
CA ALA A 230 -25.88 47.74 -12.53
C ALA A 230 -26.85 48.79 -12.01
N LEU A 231 -26.35 49.99 -11.73
CA LEU A 231 -27.16 51.10 -11.21
C LEU A 231 -28.36 51.39 -12.13
N SER A 232 -29.53 51.58 -11.52
CA SER A 232 -30.82 51.82 -12.19
C SER A 232 -31.67 52.83 -11.43
N ALA A 233 -32.43 53.66 -12.15
CA ALA A 233 -33.37 54.60 -11.56
C ALA A 233 -34.75 53.99 -11.24
N SER A 234 -35.14 52.90 -11.92
CA SER A 234 -36.44 52.24 -11.71
C SER A 234 -36.42 50.82 -12.27
N GLY A 235 -36.65 49.83 -11.41
CA GLY A 235 -36.53 48.41 -11.75
C GLY A 235 -35.08 47.93 -11.59
N ALA A 236 -34.85 46.65 -11.84
CA ALA A 236 -33.51 46.06 -11.75
C ALA A 236 -32.86 46.04 -13.14
N ARG A 237 -31.58 46.42 -13.18
CA ARG A 237 -30.75 46.44 -14.39
C ARG A 237 -29.52 45.58 -14.15
N TYR A 238 -29.21 44.69 -15.06
CA TYR A 238 -28.00 43.88 -15.00
C TYR A 238 -27.23 44.05 -16.30
N ALA A 239 -25.93 44.34 -16.22
CA ALA A 239 -25.13 44.66 -17.39
C ALA A 239 -23.71 44.13 -17.26
N LYS A 240 -23.10 43.80 -18.40
CA LYS A 240 -21.64 43.65 -18.48
C LYS A 240 -20.96 45.01 -18.30
N ALA A 241 -19.71 44.99 -17.84
CA ALA A 241 -18.92 46.20 -17.63
C ALA A 241 -18.71 47.05 -18.89
N ASP A 242 -18.75 46.42 -20.08
CA ASP A 242 -18.62 47.07 -21.39
C ASP A 242 -19.96 47.47 -22.02
N GLU A 243 -21.08 47.27 -21.31
CA GLU A 243 -22.45 47.49 -21.78
C GLU A 243 -22.85 46.73 -23.06
N SER A 244 -22.04 45.76 -23.50
CA SER A 244 -22.33 44.93 -24.69
C SER A 244 -23.57 44.07 -24.51
N PHE A 245 -23.99 43.82 -23.27
CA PHE A 245 -25.19 43.09 -22.92
C PHE A 245 -25.84 43.73 -21.70
N VAL A 246 -27.13 44.02 -21.80
CA VAL A 246 -27.93 44.64 -20.74
C VAL A 246 -29.27 43.93 -20.65
N PHE A 247 -29.60 43.44 -19.46
CA PHE A 247 -30.90 42.90 -19.10
C PHE A 247 -31.62 43.87 -18.16
N TRP A 248 -32.88 44.17 -18.49
CA TRP A 248 -33.75 45.01 -17.68
C TRP A 248 -34.98 44.23 -17.26
N THR A 249 -35.39 44.43 -16.01
CA THR A 249 -36.64 43.88 -15.48
C THR A 249 -37.36 44.85 -14.55
N LYS A 250 -38.68 44.89 -14.64
CA LYS A 250 -39.54 45.70 -13.78
C LYS A 250 -40.88 44.98 -13.57
N GLY A 251 -41.05 44.40 -12.39
CA GLY A 251 -42.24 43.60 -12.09
C GLY A 251 -42.33 42.37 -12.99
N ALA A 252 -43.42 42.27 -13.75
CA ALA A 252 -43.66 41.15 -14.67
C ALA A 252 -43.05 41.34 -16.07
N THR A 253 -42.39 42.47 -16.35
CA THR A 253 -41.87 42.78 -17.70
C THR A 253 -40.35 42.82 -17.74
N ALA A 254 -39.79 42.44 -18.90
CA ALA A 254 -38.34 42.45 -19.13
C ALA A 254 -37.97 42.71 -20.60
N PHE A 255 -36.71 43.05 -20.85
CA PHE A 255 -36.11 43.09 -22.19
C PHE A 255 -34.59 42.96 -22.12
N ILE A 256 -33.96 42.59 -23.24
CA ILE A 256 -32.50 42.50 -23.39
C ILE A 256 -32.05 43.38 -24.55
N THR A 257 -30.97 44.12 -24.32
CA THR A 257 -30.24 44.89 -25.33
C THR A 257 -28.83 44.32 -25.47
N GLU A 258 -28.42 44.05 -26.71
CA GLU A 258 -27.07 43.57 -27.05
C GLU A 258 -26.43 44.56 -28.03
N ASN A 259 -25.28 45.11 -27.67
CA ASN A 259 -24.57 46.14 -28.44
C ASN A 259 -25.47 47.32 -28.87
N GLY A 260 -26.38 47.74 -27.98
CA GLY A 260 -27.32 48.84 -28.23
C GLY A 260 -28.58 48.47 -29.00
N ALA A 261 -28.72 47.24 -29.52
CA ALA A 261 -29.92 46.77 -30.20
C ALA A 261 -30.76 45.84 -29.30
N THR A 262 -32.08 46.04 -29.27
CA THR A 262 -32.98 45.15 -28.50
C THR A 262 -33.14 43.81 -29.21
N THR A 263 -32.69 42.72 -28.58
CA THR A 263 -32.74 41.36 -29.14
C THR A 263 -33.85 40.50 -28.56
N PHE A 264 -34.29 40.84 -27.33
CA PHE A 264 -35.48 40.29 -26.68
C PHE A 264 -36.37 41.45 -26.24
N ALA A 265 -37.52 41.59 -26.91
CA ALA A 265 -38.46 42.68 -26.71
C ALA A 265 -39.78 42.18 -26.11
N ASN A 266 -40.50 43.10 -25.44
CA ASN A 266 -41.85 42.90 -24.92
C ASN A 266 -42.01 41.64 -24.06
N CYS A 267 -41.00 41.29 -23.27
CA CYS A 267 -41.03 40.06 -22.49
C CYS A 267 -41.93 40.20 -21.27
N GLN A 268 -42.76 39.19 -21.00
CA GLN A 268 -43.68 39.14 -19.87
C GLN A 268 -43.70 37.76 -19.21
N THR A 269 -43.92 37.71 -17.90
CA THR A 269 -44.17 36.45 -17.18
C THR A 269 -45.59 35.95 -17.46
N ALA A 270 -45.79 34.63 -17.44
CA ALA A 270 -47.15 34.09 -17.39
C ALA A 270 -47.76 34.44 -16.02
N GLU A 271 -48.88 35.16 -16.02
CA GLU A 271 -49.64 35.55 -14.83
C GLU A 271 -50.40 34.35 -14.24
#